data_AF-A0A3M5XBY6-F1
#
_entry.id   AF-A0A3M5XBY6-F1
#
_cell.length_a   1.000
_cell.length_b   1.000
_cell.length_c   1.000
_cell.angle_alpha   90.00
_cell.angle_beta   90.00
_cell.angle_gamma   90.00
#
_symmetry.space_group_name_H-M   'P 1'
#
loop_
_entity.id
_entity.type
_entity.pdbx_description
1 polymer ?
#
loop_
_entity_poly.entity_id
_entity_poly.type
_entity_poly.pdbx_seq_one_letter_code
_entity_poly.pdbx_strand_id
1 'polypeptide(L)' 'MSTNPRIADHPIDPQFTERWSPRAFSGESIAKETLLSFFEAARWAPSAYNSQPWRFL' A
#
# COMPACT_ATOMS: atom_id res chain seq x y z
N MET A 1 18.65 -7.58 5.51
CA MET A 1 17.80 -6.55 4.88
C MET A 1 18.20 -6.48 3.41
N SER A 2 17.27 -6.71 2.48
CA SER A 2 17.58 -6.61 1.04
C SER A 2 17.78 -5.13 0.70
N THR A 3 18.97 -4.78 0.20
CA THR A 3 19.26 -3.46 -0.34
C THR A 3 18.46 -3.27 -1.62
N ASN A 4 17.49 -2.36 -1.60
CA ASN A 4 16.65 -2.04 -2.74
C ASN A 4 17.48 -1.32 -3.83
N PRO A 5 17.65 -1.89 -5.04
CA PRO A 5 18.55 -1.34 -6.04
C PRO A 5 17.95 -0.17 -6.84
N ARG A 6 16.69 0.22 -6.56
CA ARG A 6 15.99 1.27 -7.31
C ARG A 6 16.44 2.66 -6.87
N ILE A 7 16.96 3.43 -7.83
CA ILE A 7 17.39 4.83 -7.66
C ILE A 7 16.43 5.72 -8.44
N ALA A 8 15.89 6.74 -7.80
CA ALA A 8 15.06 7.75 -8.46
C ALA A 8 15.92 8.90 -8.97
N ASP A 9 15.58 9.46 -10.13
CA ASP A 9 16.29 10.60 -10.73
C ASP A 9 16.01 11.94 -10.00
N HIS A 10 15.01 11.95 -9.12
CA HIS A 10 14.53 13.12 -8.39
C HIS A 10 14.26 12.78 -6.92
N PRO A 11 14.27 13.76 -6.00
CA PRO A 11 13.98 13.55 -4.59
C PRO A 11 12.48 13.28 -4.36
N ILE A 12 12.08 12.03 -4.52
CA ILE A 12 10.74 11.54 -4.20
C ILE A 12 10.75 10.81 -2.85
N ASP A 13 9.57 10.60 -2.28
CA ASP A 13 9.42 9.83 -1.05
C ASP A 13 9.98 8.39 -1.23
N PRO A 14 10.79 7.87 -0.28
CA PRO A 14 11.31 6.52 -0.34
C PRO A 14 10.24 5.45 -0.46
N GLN A 15 9.00 5.68 -0.01
CA GLN A 15 7.89 4.74 -0.16
C GLN A 15 7.70 4.29 -1.62
N PHE A 16 7.94 5.17 -2.60
CA PHE A 16 7.81 4.85 -4.02
C PHE A 16 8.90 3.91 -4.52
N THR A 17 10.13 4.08 -4.05
CA THR A 17 11.21 3.16 -4.37
C THR A 17 11.15 1.93 -3.50
N GLU A 18 10.63 1.94 -2.26
CA GLU A 18 10.64 0.78 -1.36
C GLU A 18 9.48 -0.19 -1.62
N ARG A 19 8.27 0.32 -1.87
CA ARG A 19 7.09 -0.53 -2.14
C ARG A 19 7.31 -1.35 -3.42
N TRP A 20 7.05 -2.64 -3.33
CA TRP A 20 7.05 -3.58 -4.45
C TRP A 20 5.97 -4.65 -4.25
N SER A 21 5.83 -5.55 -5.23
CA SER A 21 4.82 -6.63 -5.21
C SER A 21 5.50 -7.98 -5.00
N PRO A 22 5.85 -8.36 -3.74
CA PRO A 22 6.33 -9.70 -3.43
C PRO A 22 5.29 -10.76 -3.76
N ARG A 23 5.73 -12.00 -4.00
CA ARG A 23 4.87 -13.14 -4.32
C ARG A 23 4.99 -14.31 -3.32
N ALA A 24 5.94 -14.24 -2.39
CA ALA A 24 6.12 -15.22 -1.32
C ALA A 24 5.72 -14.61 0.02
N PHE A 25 4.81 -15.27 0.74
CA PHE A 25 4.27 -14.82 2.03
C PHE A 25 4.44 -15.92 3.09
N SER A 26 4.59 -15.53 4.36
CA SER A 26 4.81 -16.48 5.48
C SER A 26 3.56 -17.30 5.86
N GLY A 27 2.37 -16.83 5.51
CA GLY A 27 1.09 -17.44 5.92
C GLY A 27 0.64 -17.01 7.32
N GLU A 28 1.37 -16.14 7.99
CA GLU A 28 0.98 -15.58 9.29
C GLU A 28 -0.26 -14.69 9.17
N SER A 29 -1.08 -14.68 10.23
CA SER A 29 -2.25 -13.81 10.31
C SER A 29 -1.85 -12.34 10.46
N ILE A 30 -2.55 -11.44 9.78
CA ILE A 30 -2.46 -10.01 10.00
C ILE A 30 -3.38 -9.62 11.17
N ALA A 31 -2.89 -8.80 12.10
CA ALA A 31 -3.72 -8.25 13.17
C ALA A 31 -4.91 -7.47 12.59
N LYS A 32 -6.09 -7.60 13.21
CA LYS A 32 -7.33 -7.03 12.69
C LYS A 32 -7.23 -5.51 12.55
N GLU A 33 -6.59 -4.85 13.51
CA GLU A 33 -6.41 -3.39 13.55
C GLU A 33 -5.54 -2.92 12.38
N THR A 34 -4.50 -3.68 12.06
CA THR A 34 -3.64 -3.43 10.90
C THR A 34 -4.40 -3.63 9.59
N LEU A 35 -5.22 -4.67 9.48
CA LEU A 35 -6.04 -4.88 8.29
C LEU A 35 -7.07 -3.75 8.10
N LEU A 36 -7.72 -3.31 9.18
CA LEU A 36 -8.68 -2.21 9.14
C LEU A 36 -8.02 -0.87 8.79
N SER A 37 -6.78 -0.62 9.22
CA SER A 37 -6.06 0.61 8.84
C SER A 37 -5.76 0.68 7.34
N PHE A 38 -5.55 -0.47 6.68
CA PHE A 38 -5.41 -0.52 5.22
C PHE A 38 -6.71 -0.11 4.51
N PHE A 39 -7.85 -0.60 4.98
CA PHE A 39 -9.14 -0.21 4.43
C PHE A 39 -9.47 1.26 4.71
N GLU A 40 -9.09 1.78 5.87
CA GLU A 40 -9.26 3.21 6.18
C GLU A 40 -8.43 4.08 5.23
N ALA A 41 -7.18 3.72 4.96
CA ALA A 41 -6.35 4.40 3.97
C ALA A 41 -6.99 4.37 2.58
N ALA A 42 -7.50 3.20 2.15
CA ALA A 42 -8.15 3.06 0.85
C ALA A 42 -9.46 3.87 0.76
N ARG A 43 -10.22 3.98 1.86
CA ARG A 43 -11.46 4.75 1.94
C ARG A 43 -11.26 6.24 1.68
N TRP A 44 -10.10 6.79 2.04
CA TRP A 44 -9.76 8.20 1.87
C TRP A 44 -9.28 8.58 0.46
N ALA A 45 -9.18 7.63 -0.46
CA ALA A 45 -8.84 7.96 -1.83
C ALA A 45 -9.86 8.97 -2.42
N PRO A 46 -9.43 10.00 -3.17
CA PRO A 46 -10.37 10.85 -3.90
C PRO A 46 -11.02 10.07 -5.03
N SER A 47 -12.27 10.39 -5.35
CA SER A 47 -13.01 9.82 -6.48
C SER A 47 -13.78 10.90 -7.24
N ALA A 48 -14.05 10.64 -8.52
CA ALA A 48 -14.92 11.51 -9.32
C ALA A 48 -16.27 11.70 -8.60
N TYR A 49 -16.66 12.97 -8.42
CA TYR A 49 -17.87 13.37 -7.69
C TYR A 49 -17.96 12.83 -6.25
N ASN A 50 -16.83 12.47 -5.64
CA ASN A 50 -16.76 11.81 -4.33
C ASN A 50 -17.64 10.55 -4.23
N SER A 51 -17.87 9.87 -5.37
CA SER A 51 -18.81 8.76 -5.49
C SER A 51 -18.38 7.49 -4.74
N GLN A 52 -17.09 7.36 -4.41
CA GLN A 52 -16.52 6.22 -3.68
C GLN A 52 -17.02 4.86 -4.24
N PRO A 53 -16.80 4.59 -5.54
CA PRO A 53 -17.40 3.45 -6.21
C PRO A 53 -16.78 2.10 -5.82
N TRP A 54 -15.65 2.11 -5.11
CA TRP A 54 -14.94 0.90 -4.69
C TRP A 54 -15.72 0.10 -3.65
N ARG A 55 -15.51 -1.22 -3.69
CA ARG A 55 -15.93 -2.18 -2.68
C ARG A 55 -14.74 -3.08 -2.37
N PHE A 56 -14.54 -3.40 -1.10
CA PHE A 56 -13.53 -4.34 -0.63
C PHE A 56 -14.28 -5.59 -0.16
N LEU A 57 -13.89 -6.76 -0.67
CA LEU A 57 -14.52 -8.06 -0.42
C LEU A 57 -13.53 -8.99 0.28
#